data_AF-A0A8H5I4U4-F1
#
_entry.id   AF-A0A8H5I4U4-F1
#
_cell.length_a   1.000
_cell.length_b   1.000
_cell.length_c   1.000
_cell.angle_alpha   90.00
_cell.angle_beta   90.00
_cell.angle_gamma   90.00
#
_symmetry.space_group_name_H-M   'P 1'
#
loop_
_entity.id
_entity.type
_entity.pdbx_description
1 polymer ?
#
loop_
_entity_poly.entity_id
_entity_poly.type
_entity_poly.pdbx_seq_one_letter_code
_entity_poly.pdbx_strand_id
1 'polypeptide(L)'
;MEENILRLRRAQEIRVLEKAQTRAATVPFRDDILMSSPPSCSAADFKRPRLRRCLFDPATIDWSRSSRVGGGLDGYIWKVWFGADGPYALKVVSKPMFTVRPPFSHFLLQFWDANQPDFHHYFAAQRECQNAALLQMLETAIQQAATPIIVNASPRTKDEALANLYAFSSEGRQKNKSAPAQGAHVEEIVTIPRIRKCYGWTKFSGHVLLGLPKDLRPPVLQVGKFCRSISTQKEYTAIVYEYVEEGENRPDVVEEADKFFWLAGFSHSSSPAARNWKSGVLVDLSDIIQAGGYGWYAKRYGPWDANKLLRP
;
A
#
# COMPACT_ATOMS: atom_id res chain seq x y z
N MET A 1 16.14 -18.37 29.93
CA MET A 1 15.85 -17.17 29.12
C MET A 1 16.72 -17.14 27.86
N GLU A 2 18.03 -17.38 27.96
CA GLU A 2 18.94 -17.55 26.82
C GLU A 2 18.58 -18.71 25.86
N GLU A 3 18.06 -19.82 26.39
CA GLU A 3 17.70 -20.98 25.58
C GLU A 3 16.52 -20.71 24.63
N ASN A 4 15.52 -19.91 25.07
CA ASN A 4 14.41 -19.46 24.22
C ASN A 4 14.88 -18.48 23.14
N ILE A 5 15.90 -17.66 23.44
CA ILE A 5 16.52 -16.73 22.48
C ILE A 5 17.34 -17.51 21.45
N LEU A 6 18.07 -18.56 21.86
CA LEU A 6 18.81 -19.44 20.97
C LEU A 6 17.88 -20.23 20.03
N ARG A 7 16.72 -20.69 20.56
CA ARG A 7 15.68 -21.38 19.78
C ARG A 7 15.04 -20.46 18.73
N LEU A 8 14.75 -19.21 19.09
CA LEU A 8 14.25 -18.19 18.16
C LEU A 8 15.29 -17.82 17.08
N ARG A 9 16.58 -17.76 17.44
CA ARG A 9 17.67 -17.51 16.47
C ARG A 9 17.86 -18.66 15.50
N ARG A 10 17.87 -19.92 15.96
CA ARG A 10 17.88 -21.10 15.07
C ARG A 10 16.64 -21.17 14.17
N ALA A 11 15.46 -20.79 14.68
CA ALA A 11 14.24 -20.73 13.87
C ALA A 11 14.28 -19.63 12.79
N GLN A 12 15.09 -18.57 12.98
CA GLN A 12 15.33 -17.51 12.01
C GLN A 12 16.46 -17.86 11.03
N GLU A 13 17.49 -18.58 11.46
CA GLU A 13 18.61 -19.04 10.61
C GLU A 13 18.20 -20.17 9.64
N ILE A 14 17.18 -20.97 9.97
CA ILE A 14 16.72 -22.09 9.14
C ILE A 14 15.77 -21.65 8.00
N ARG A 15 15.20 -20.45 8.05
CA ARG A 15 14.33 -19.95 6.97
C ARG A 15 15.15 -19.22 5.92
N VAL A 16 15.80 -20.00 5.05
CA VAL A 16 16.20 -19.57 3.71
C VAL A 16 15.07 -18.72 3.12
N LEU A 17 15.36 -17.49 2.67
CA LEU A 17 14.41 -16.65 1.94
C LEU A 17 13.75 -17.53 0.86
N GLU A 18 12.46 -17.80 1.00
CA GLU A 18 11.73 -18.59 0.00
C GLU A 18 11.94 -17.92 -1.36
N LYS A 19 12.16 -18.70 -2.43
CA LYS A 19 12.32 -18.19 -3.82
C LYS A 19 11.25 -17.17 -4.24
N ALA A 20 10.07 -17.18 -3.59
CA ALA A 20 8.99 -16.21 -3.77
C ALA A 20 9.36 -14.78 -3.31
N GLN A 21 10.19 -14.62 -2.27
CA GLN A 21 10.60 -13.33 -1.70
C GLN A 21 11.61 -12.60 -2.60
N THR A 22 12.62 -13.31 -3.10
CA THR A 22 13.58 -12.77 -4.08
C THR A 22 12.90 -12.37 -5.40
N ARG A 23 11.83 -13.10 -5.78
CA ARG A 23 11.01 -12.76 -6.96
C ARG A 23 10.14 -11.54 -6.71
N ALA A 24 9.51 -11.39 -5.54
CA ALA A 24 8.66 -10.24 -5.23
C ALA A 24 9.46 -8.93 -5.19
N ALA A 25 10.66 -8.93 -4.60
CA ALA A 25 11.50 -7.74 -4.44
C ALA A 25 12.15 -7.20 -5.73
N THR A 26 12.08 -7.95 -6.84
CA THR A 26 12.61 -7.54 -8.15
C THR A 26 11.52 -7.08 -9.12
N VAL A 27 10.23 -7.22 -8.75
CA VAL A 27 9.12 -6.79 -9.62
C VAL A 27 9.07 -5.26 -9.67
N PRO A 28 9.19 -4.64 -10.85
CA PRO A 28 8.96 -3.21 -10.99
C PRO A 28 7.54 -2.86 -10.51
N PHE A 29 7.42 -1.90 -9.61
CA PHE A 29 6.14 -1.46 -9.02
C PHE A 29 5.86 0.04 -9.26
N ARG A 30 6.75 0.70 -10.00
CA ARG A 30 6.64 2.08 -10.45
C ARG A 30 6.75 2.11 -11.96
N ASP A 31 6.07 3.09 -12.54
CA ASP A 31 6.10 3.43 -13.95
C ASP A 31 6.46 4.92 -14.07
N ASP A 32 7.46 5.24 -14.89
CA ASP A 32 7.93 6.61 -15.11
C ASP A 32 6.97 7.42 -16.00
N ILE A 33 6.01 6.76 -16.66
CA ILE A 33 4.92 7.39 -17.40
C ILE A 33 4.10 8.27 -16.44
N LEU A 34 3.82 9.50 -16.87
CA LEU A 34 2.99 10.45 -16.13
C LEU A 34 1.54 9.96 -16.01
N MET A 35 0.93 10.24 -14.87
CA MET A 35 -0.47 9.90 -14.60
C MET A 35 -1.46 10.91 -15.22
N SER A 36 -1.40 11.10 -16.54
CA SER A 36 -2.23 12.06 -17.28
C SER A 36 -3.50 11.47 -17.90
N SER A 37 -3.65 10.15 -17.91
CA SER A 37 -4.78 9.43 -18.50
C SER A 37 -5.28 8.31 -17.56
N PRO A 38 -6.42 7.65 -17.84
CA PRO A 38 -6.79 6.43 -17.12
C PRO A 38 -5.71 5.32 -17.28
N PRO A 39 -5.50 4.45 -16.28
CA PRO A 39 -4.61 3.30 -16.41
C PRO A 39 -5.15 2.26 -17.39
N SER A 40 -4.24 1.46 -17.95
CA SER A 40 -4.63 0.24 -18.68
C SER A 40 -5.28 -0.77 -17.73
N CYS A 41 -6.31 -1.46 -18.21
CA CYS A 41 -7.01 -2.52 -17.49
C CYS A 41 -6.67 -3.92 -18.03
N SER A 42 -5.51 -4.12 -18.67
CA SER A 42 -5.12 -5.44 -19.16
C SER A 42 -4.83 -6.42 -18.02
N ALA A 43 -5.05 -7.71 -18.24
CA ALA A 43 -4.73 -8.76 -17.27
C ALA A 43 -3.23 -8.75 -16.91
N ALA A 44 -2.37 -8.38 -17.86
CA ALA A 44 -0.93 -8.24 -17.64
C ALA A 44 -0.62 -7.11 -16.64
N ASP A 45 -1.33 -5.98 -16.72
CA ASP A 45 -1.17 -4.87 -15.77
C ASP A 45 -1.74 -5.23 -14.40
N PHE A 46 -2.87 -5.95 -14.33
CA PHE A 46 -3.41 -6.45 -13.05
C PHE A 46 -2.44 -7.41 -12.37
N LYS A 47 -1.71 -8.21 -13.16
CA LYS A 47 -0.70 -9.14 -12.67
C LYS A 47 0.56 -8.43 -12.16
N ARG A 48 0.90 -7.27 -12.74
CA ARG A 48 2.10 -6.48 -12.43
C ARG A 48 1.75 -5.00 -12.28
N PRO A 49 0.98 -4.63 -11.26
CA PRO A 49 0.52 -3.26 -11.10
C PRO A 49 1.72 -2.35 -10.83
N ARG A 50 1.79 -1.25 -11.58
CA ARG A 50 2.84 -0.23 -11.44
C ARG A 50 2.19 1.13 -11.29
N LEU A 51 2.55 1.84 -10.23
CA LEU A 51 2.04 3.18 -10.02
C LEU A 51 2.73 4.13 -10.99
N ARG A 52 1.95 4.97 -11.68
CA ARG A 52 2.45 6.01 -12.60
C ARG A 52 2.96 7.23 -11.86
N ARG A 53 3.84 8.00 -12.50
CA ARG A 53 4.50 9.16 -11.92
C ARG A 53 3.53 10.31 -11.73
N CYS A 54 3.69 11.03 -10.62
CA CYS A 54 2.89 12.19 -10.27
C CYS A 54 3.11 13.34 -11.24
N LEU A 55 2.04 14.08 -11.56
CA LEU A 55 2.08 15.28 -12.38
C LEU A 55 2.56 16.51 -11.61
N PHE A 56 2.41 16.51 -10.29
CA PHE A 56 2.83 17.63 -9.45
C PHE A 56 4.34 17.69 -9.32
N ASP A 57 4.88 18.90 -9.35
CA ASP A 57 6.30 19.14 -9.13
C ASP A 57 6.60 19.28 -7.63
N PRO A 58 7.37 18.35 -7.02
CA PRO A 58 7.81 18.44 -5.63
C PRO A 58 8.48 19.76 -5.23
N ALA A 59 9.13 20.46 -6.18
CA ALA A 59 9.80 21.73 -5.91
C ALA A 59 8.82 22.87 -5.61
N THR A 60 7.55 22.72 -6.00
CA THR A 60 6.50 23.72 -5.79
C THR A 60 5.79 23.60 -4.44
N ILE A 61 6.22 22.67 -3.57
CA ILE A 61 5.58 22.51 -2.26
C ILE A 61 5.81 23.74 -1.40
N ASP A 62 4.71 24.35 -0.96
CA ASP A 62 4.73 25.40 0.05
C ASP A 62 4.81 24.79 1.46
N TRP A 63 6.04 24.61 1.94
CA TRP A 63 6.30 24.09 3.28
C TRP A 63 5.88 25.05 4.39
N SER A 64 5.66 26.34 4.12
CA SER A 64 5.21 27.30 5.14
C SER A 64 3.74 27.12 5.51
N ARG A 65 2.93 26.61 4.57
CA ARG A 65 1.52 26.24 4.80
C ARG A 65 1.34 24.76 5.16
N SER A 66 2.36 23.95 4.91
CA SER A 66 2.30 22.50 5.13
C SER A 66 2.41 22.11 6.61
N SER A 67 1.90 20.93 6.96
CA SER A 67 2.02 20.37 8.31
C SER A 67 2.33 18.88 8.28
N ARG A 68 3.09 18.39 9.26
CA ARG A 68 3.31 16.94 9.43
C ARG A 68 2.09 16.34 10.13
N VAL A 69 1.49 15.32 9.50
CA VAL A 69 0.28 14.66 10.00
C VAL A 69 0.64 13.53 10.96
N GLY A 70 1.64 12.73 10.61
CA GLY A 70 2.03 11.58 11.40
C GLY A 70 2.95 10.64 10.63
N GLY A 71 3.15 9.45 11.19
CA GLY A 71 3.88 8.39 10.50
C GLY A 71 4.13 7.19 11.41
N GLY A 72 4.75 6.17 10.81
CA GLY A 72 5.04 4.91 11.47
C GLY A 72 6.09 4.12 10.70
N LEU A 73 5.99 2.80 10.78
CA LEU A 73 6.98 1.89 10.18
C LEU A 73 7.10 2.03 8.66
N ASP A 74 5.98 2.36 8.00
CA ASP A 74 5.85 2.37 6.55
C ASP A 74 6.15 3.73 5.92
N GLY A 75 6.29 4.78 6.73
CA GLY A 75 6.58 6.12 6.24
C GLY A 75 5.99 7.23 7.10
N TYR A 76 6.23 8.45 6.65
CA TYR A 76 5.67 9.68 7.23
C TYR A 76 4.75 10.37 6.24
N ILE A 77 3.76 11.09 6.77
CA ILE A 77 2.72 11.76 6.01
C ILE A 77 2.71 13.25 6.37
N TRP A 78 2.62 14.07 5.33
CA TRP A 78 2.44 15.53 5.43
C TRP A 78 1.16 15.96 4.72
N LYS A 79 0.49 16.98 5.26
CA LYS A 79 -0.51 17.80 4.58
C LYS A 79 0.27 18.88 3.82
N VAL A 80 0.18 18.89 2.49
CA VAL A 80 1.01 19.76 1.63
C VAL A 80 0.17 20.53 0.62
N TRP A 81 0.71 21.64 0.12
CA TRP A 81 0.17 22.43 -0.98
C TRP A 81 1.21 22.52 -2.09
N PHE A 82 0.79 22.33 -3.34
CA PHE A 82 1.63 22.53 -4.52
C PHE A 82 1.29 23.91 -5.12
N GLY A 83 2.11 24.92 -4.82
CA GLY A 83 1.77 26.32 -5.08
C GLY A 83 0.49 26.73 -4.35
N ALA A 84 -0.52 27.19 -5.10
CA ALA A 84 -1.82 27.58 -4.55
C ALA A 84 -2.79 26.39 -4.36
N ASP A 85 -2.50 25.23 -4.96
CA ASP A 85 -3.40 24.08 -5.01
C ASP A 85 -3.17 23.11 -3.84
N GLY A 86 -4.25 22.56 -3.30
CA GLY A 86 -4.24 21.65 -2.14
C GLY A 86 -5.32 21.96 -1.09
N PRO A 87 -5.37 21.20 0.02
CA PRO A 87 -4.33 20.31 0.52
C PRO A 87 -4.26 18.92 -0.14
N TYR A 88 -3.07 18.34 -0.11
CA TYR A 88 -2.77 16.96 -0.49
C TYR A 88 -2.08 16.20 0.65
N ALA A 89 -2.17 14.86 0.64
CA ALA A 89 -1.41 14.00 1.54
C ALA A 89 -0.16 13.47 0.83
N LEU A 90 1.02 13.88 1.28
CA LEU A 90 2.30 13.36 0.79
C LEU A 90 2.80 12.26 1.74
N LYS A 91 2.78 10.99 1.32
CA LYS A 91 3.36 9.87 2.08
C LYS A 91 4.77 9.59 1.56
N VAL A 92 5.80 9.91 2.33
CA VAL A 92 7.17 9.45 2.06
C VAL A 92 7.33 8.07 2.67
N VAL A 93 7.38 7.05 1.81
CA VAL A 93 7.39 5.65 2.23
C VAL A 93 8.79 5.21 2.65
N SER A 94 8.88 4.54 3.79
CA SER A 94 10.12 3.96 4.26
C SER A 94 10.54 2.79 3.35
N LYS A 95 11.80 2.78 2.94
CA LYS A 95 12.42 1.54 2.44
C LYS A 95 12.73 0.63 3.63
N PRO A 96 12.52 -0.69 3.55
CA PRO A 96 13.15 -1.61 4.47
C PRO A 96 14.66 -1.50 4.25
N MET A 97 15.45 -1.29 5.31
CA MET A 97 16.89 -1.49 5.22
C MET A 97 17.39 -2.12 6.51
N PHE A 98 18.22 -3.16 6.34
CA PHE A 98 18.96 -3.84 7.39
C PHE A 98 20.39 -4.11 6.89
N THR A 99 21.36 -3.92 7.77
CA THR A 99 22.65 -4.61 7.75
C THR A 99 22.78 -5.50 8.98
N VAL A 100 23.41 -6.66 8.81
CA VAL A 100 23.83 -7.56 9.90
C VAL A 100 24.84 -6.82 10.78
N ARG A 101 24.64 -6.80 12.11
CA ARG A 101 25.63 -6.27 13.06
C ARG A 101 26.90 -7.14 13.05
N PRO A 102 28.12 -6.58 12.98
CA PRO A 102 29.26 -7.17 13.66
C PRO A 102 29.13 -6.97 15.19
N PRO A 103 29.79 -7.80 16.01
CA PRO A 103 29.40 -8.01 17.39
C PRO A 103 30.02 -6.98 18.34
N PHE A 104 29.94 -5.68 18.09
CA PHE A 104 30.32 -4.70 19.13
C PHE A 104 29.38 -3.49 19.17
N SER A 105 28.99 -3.16 20.39
CA SER A 105 28.18 -2.03 20.81
C SER A 105 28.77 -0.70 20.35
N HIS A 106 28.06 -0.01 19.46
CA HIS A 106 27.86 1.44 19.50
C HIS A 106 26.55 1.76 18.77
N PHE A 107 25.85 2.79 19.25
CA PHE A 107 24.56 3.26 18.75
C PHE A 107 24.69 3.66 17.26
N LEU A 108 24.24 2.80 16.33
CA LEU A 108 24.24 3.10 14.90
C LEU A 108 22.92 3.78 14.53
N LEU A 109 22.98 5.09 14.23
CA LEU A 109 21.92 5.81 13.53
C LEU A 109 21.83 5.24 12.11
N GLN A 110 20.70 4.63 11.75
CA GLN A 110 20.53 3.96 10.46
C GLN A 110 19.55 4.71 9.55
N PHE A 111 20.09 5.02 8.38
CA PHE A 111 19.47 5.88 7.38
C PHE A 111 18.63 5.08 6.39
N TRP A 112 17.42 5.54 6.06
CA TRP A 112 16.51 4.90 5.10
C TRP A 112 17.21 4.73 3.73
N ASP A 113 17.51 3.50 3.26
CA ASP A 113 18.41 3.25 2.12
C ASP A 113 17.86 2.33 1.01
N ALA A 114 18.63 2.24 -0.08
CA ALA A 114 18.13 2.01 -1.43
C ALA A 114 17.98 0.55 -1.94
N ASN A 115 18.46 -0.48 -1.24
CA ASN A 115 18.54 -1.88 -1.74
C ASN A 115 17.91 -2.95 -0.80
N GLN A 116 17.69 -4.16 -1.34
CA GLN A 116 16.81 -5.26 -0.87
C GLN A 116 17.09 -5.82 0.55
N PRO A 117 16.08 -6.38 1.25
CA PRO A 117 16.21 -6.86 2.64
C PRO A 117 16.67 -8.33 2.80
N ASP A 118 17.43 -8.59 3.88
CA ASP A 118 17.83 -9.92 4.40
C ASP A 118 16.91 -10.44 5.54
N PHE A 119 15.66 -9.95 5.65
CA PHE A 119 14.69 -10.38 6.67
C PHE A 119 13.25 -10.36 6.16
N HIS A 120 12.37 -11.19 6.73
CA HIS A 120 11.01 -11.47 6.24
C HIS A 120 9.99 -10.34 6.52
N HIS A 121 10.13 -9.18 5.88
CA HIS A 121 9.12 -8.12 5.91
C HIS A 121 8.83 -7.57 4.52
N TYR A 122 7.59 -7.10 4.31
CA TYR A 122 7.20 -6.52 3.02
C TYR A 122 7.90 -5.19 2.76
N PHE A 123 8.07 -4.84 1.49
CA PHE A 123 8.52 -3.52 1.08
C PHE A 123 7.32 -2.57 1.03
N ALA A 124 7.21 -1.65 2.01
CA ALA A 124 6.10 -0.70 2.12
C ALA A 124 5.86 0.10 0.83
N ALA A 125 6.91 0.65 0.21
CA ALA A 125 6.75 1.39 -1.05
C ALA A 125 6.19 0.52 -2.18
N GLN A 126 6.62 -0.74 -2.26
CA GLN A 126 6.08 -1.67 -3.26
C GLN A 126 4.60 -1.94 -3.00
N ARG A 127 4.24 -2.27 -1.76
CA ARG A 127 2.84 -2.57 -1.41
C ARG A 127 1.93 -1.38 -1.67
N GLU A 128 2.29 -0.20 -1.16
CA GLU A 128 1.52 1.04 -1.34
C GLU A 128 1.34 1.40 -2.81
N CYS A 129 2.42 1.36 -3.62
CA CYS A 129 2.32 1.63 -5.04
C CYS A 129 1.46 0.61 -5.78
N GLN A 130 1.62 -0.69 -5.50
CA GLN A 130 0.85 -1.74 -6.17
C GLN A 130 -0.63 -1.65 -5.81
N ASN A 131 -0.96 -1.45 -4.54
CA ASN A 131 -2.35 -1.30 -4.10
C ASN A 131 -2.97 -0.03 -4.67
N ALA A 132 -2.26 1.11 -4.66
CA ALA A 132 -2.75 2.33 -5.28
C ALA A 132 -3.01 2.18 -6.78
N ALA A 133 -2.09 1.53 -7.51
CA ALA A 133 -2.25 1.26 -8.94
C ALA A 133 -3.44 0.34 -9.22
N LEU A 134 -3.61 -0.73 -8.44
CA LEU A 134 -4.75 -1.64 -8.56
C LEU A 134 -6.07 -0.92 -8.28
N LEU A 135 -6.17 -0.10 -7.23
CA LEU A 135 -7.40 0.65 -6.94
C LEU A 135 -7.79 1.59 -8.08
N GLN A 136 -6.82 2.27 -8.71
CA GLN A 136 -7.07 3.08 -9.90
C GLN A 136 -7.56 2.25 -11.10
N MET A 137 -6.99 1.06 -11.28
CA MET A 137 -7.41 0.15 -12.35
C MET A 137 -8.81 -0.43 -12.09
N LEU A 138 -9.14 -0.76 -10.85
CA LEU A 138 -10.48 -1.23 -10.46
C LEU A 138 -11.53 -0.15 -10.71
N GLU A 139 -11.26 1.08 -10.27
CA GLU A 139 -12.13 2.24 -10.52
C GLU A 139 -12.34 2.46 -12.03
N THR A 140 -11.26 2.44 -12.80
CA THR A 140 -11.30 2.60 -14.26
C THR A 140 -12.06 1.46 -14.95
N ALA A 141 -11.84 0.23 -14.48
CA ALA A 141 -12.52 -0.95 -15.01
C ALA A 141 -14.03 -0.86 -14.81
N ILE A 142 -14.49 -0.43 -13.63
CA ILE A 142 -15.91 -0.23 -13.32
C ILE A 142 -16.50 0.89 -14.19
N GLN A 143 -15.81 2.04 -14.30
CA GLN A 143 -16.27 3.17 -15.10
C GLN A 143 -16.38 2.84 -16.60
N GLN A 144 -15.51 1.97 -17.13
CA GLN A 144 -15.51 1.56 -18.54
C GLN A 144 -16.40 0.35 -18.82
N ALA A 145 -16.94 -0.30 -17.79
CA ALA A 145 -17.72 -1.52 -17.96
C ALA A 145 -19.12 -1.19 -18.50
N ALA A 146 -19.46 -1.74 -19.67
CA ALA A 146 -20.82 -1.64 -20.23
C ALA A 146 -21.84 -2.53 -19.49
N THR A 147 -21.36 -3.49 -18.69
CA THR A 147 -22.15 -4.44 -17.91
C THR A 147 -21.48 -4.62 -16.55
N PRO A 148 -22.22 -5.00 -15.50
CA PRO A 148 -21.63 -5.25 -14.19
C PRO A 148 -20.43 -6.20 -14.24
N ILE A 149 -19.44 -5.97 -13.36
CA ILE A 149 -18.31 -6.87 -13.21
C ILE A 149 -18.74 -8.03 -12.34
N ILE A 150 -18.81 -9.22 -12.92
CA ILE A 150 -19.22 -10.45 -12.23
C ILE A 150 -18.03 -11.09 -11.53
N VAL A 151 -18.13 -11.29 -10.22
CA VAL A 151 -17.11 -11.93 -9.38
C VAL A 151 -17.71 -13.10 -8.59
N ASN A 152 -16.87 -14.00 -8.08
CA ASN A 152 -17.32 -14.98 -7.07
C ASN A 152 -17.74 -14.21 -5.81
N ALA A 153 -18.96 -14.43 -5.31
CA ALA A 153 -19.51 -13.76 -4.14
C ALA A 153 -19.00 -14.33 -2.80
N SER A 154 -18.26 -15.45 -2.83
CA SER A 154 -17.71 -16.06 -1.62
C SER A 154 -16.32 -16.65 -1.85
N PRO A 155 -15.34 -15.85 -2.31
CA PRO A 155 -13.99 -16.34 -2.53
C PRO A 155 -13.32 -16.65 -1.17
N ARG A 156 -12.65 -17.81 -1.09
CA ARG A 156 -11.97 -18.31 0.11
C ARG A 156 -10.49 -18.61 -0.14
N THR A 157 -10.13 -18.98 -1.36
CA THR A 157 -8.77 -19.35 -1.72
C THR A 157 -8.03 -18.20 -2.40
N LYS A 158 -6.70 -18.31 -2.47
CA LYS A 158 -5.85 -17.36 -3.18
C LYS A 158 -6.18 -17.33 -4.68
N ASP A 159 -6.47 -18.48 -5.26
CA ASP A 159 -6.80 -18.61 -6.68
C ASP A 159 -8.15 -17.98 -7.00
N GLU A 160 -9.14 -18.14 -6.11
CA GLU A 160 -10.42 -17.42 -6.22
C GLU A 160 -10.26 -15.92 -6.04
N ALA A 161 -9.41 -15.47 -5.10
CA ALA A 161 -9.08 -14.05 -4.94
C ALA A 161 -8.43 -13.45 -6.20
N LEU A 162 -7.50 -14.20 -6.81
CA LEU A 162 -6.88 -13.82 -8.09
C LEU A 162 -7.89 -13.82 -9.23
N ALA A 163 -8.78 -14.82 -9.29
CA ALA A 163 -9.82 -14.89 -10.31
C ALA A 163 -10.77 -13.68 -10.21
N ASN A 164 -11.17 -13.31 -9.00
CA ASN A 164 -11.97 -12.10 -8.76
C ASN A 164 -11.21 -10.84 -9.18
N LEU A 165 -9.94 -10.68 -8.78
CA LEU A 165 -9.12 -9.53 -9.19
C LEU A 165 -9.03 -9.43 -10.72
N TYR A 166 -8.81 -10.54 -11.42
CA TYR A 166 -8.71 -10.57 -12.88
C TYR A 166 -10.06 -10.43 -13.60
N ALA A 167 -11.20 -10.62 -12.92
CA ALA A 167 -12.51 -10.34 -13.51
C ALA A 167 -12.67 -8.86 -13.89
N PHE A 168 -11.93 -7.97 -13.21
CA PHE A 168 -11.87 -6.55 -13.53
C PHE A 168 -11.01 -6.24 -14.76
N SER A 169 -10.19 -7.16 -15.27
CA SER A 169 -9.39 -6.90 -16.47
C SER A 169 -10.25 -6.85 -17.73
N SER A 170 -9.76 -6.22 -18.81
CA SER A 170 -10.45 -6.19 -20.10
C SER A 170 -10.78 -7.61 -20.60
N GLU A 171 -9.85 -8.55 -20.43
CA GLU A 171 -9.98 -9.97 -20.76
C GLU A 171 -10.98 -10.68 -19.85
N GLY A 172 -10.95 -10.41 -18.54
CA GLY A 172 -11.93 -10.93 -17.58
C GLY A 172 -13.35 -10.47 -17.91
N ARG A 173 -13.54 -9.18 -18.15
CA ARG A 173 -14.82 -8.59 -18.56
C ARG A 173 -15.31 -9.18 -19.89
N GLN A 174 -14.42 -9.39 -20.87
CA GLN A 174 -14.78 -10.02 -22.14
C GLN A 174 -15.21 -11.48 -21.95
N LYS A 175 -14.49 -12.24 -21.12
CA LYS A 175 -14.83 -13.63 -20.80
C LYS A 175 -16.21 -13.75 -20.15
N ASN A 176 -16.52 -12.88 -19.19
CA ASN A 176 -17.81 -12.87 -18.50
C ASN A 176 -18.99 -12.57 -19.44
N LYS A 177 -18.77 -11.75 -20.49
CA LYS A 177 -19.79 -11.50 -21.53
C LYS A 177 -20.05 -12.73 -22.41
N SER A 178 -18.99 -13.46 -22.76
CA SER A 178 -19.08 -14.62 -23.67
C SER A 178 -19.58 -15.90 -22.97
N ALA A 179 -19.37 -16.02 -21.66
CA ALA A 179 -19.81 -17.17 -20.88
C ALA A 179 -20.27 -16.71 -19.48
N PRO A 180 -21.54 -16.26 -19.34
CA PRO A 180 -22.11 -15.92 -18.04
C PRO A 180 -22.04 -17.16 -17.14
N ALA A 181 -21.57 -17.00 -15.91
CA ALA A 181 -21.43 -18.10 -14.97
C ALA A 181 -22.82 -18.63 -14.55
N GLN A 182 -23.35 -19.60 -15.28
CA GLN A 182 -24.58 -20.30 -14.92
C GLN A 182 -24.30 -21.21 -13.72
N GLY A 183 -24.95 -20.94 -12.58
CA GLY A 183 -24.94 -21.80 -11.40
C GLY A 183 -23.87 -21.53 -10.33
N ALA A 184 -23.02 -20.51 -10.50
CA ALA A 184 -22.09 -20.07 -9.44
C ALA A 184 -22.72 -18.96 -8.59
N HIS A 185 -22.48 -18.95 -7.27
CA HIS A 185 -22.86 -17.83 -6.40
C HIS A 185 -21.97 -16.62 -6.74
N VAL A 186 -22.53 -15.69 -7.51
CA VAL A 186 -21.81 -14.52 -8.05
C VAL A 186 -22.32 -13.22 -7.44
N GLU A 187 -21.44 -12.21 -7.39
CA GLU A 187 -21.78 -10.83 -7.03
C GLU A 187 -21.59 -9.94 -8.25
N GLU A 188 -22.49 -8.98 -8.43
CA GLU A 188 -22.35 -7.92 -9.42
C GLU A 188 -21.72 -6.68 -8.81
N ILE A 189 -20.56 -6.27 -9.33
CA ILE A 189 -19.90 -5.03 -8.95
C ILE A 189 -20.21 -3.96 -9.99
N VAL A 190 -21.01 -2.98 -9.58
CA VAL A 190 -21.42 -1.82 -10.39
C VAL A 190 -20.85 -0.50 -9.90
N THR A 191 -20.43 -0.44 -8.65
CA THR A 191 -19.91 0.76 -8.00
C THR A 191 -18.63 0.42 -7.24
N ILE A 192 -17.82 1.46 -7.01
CA ILE A 192 -16.67 1.41 -6.13
C ILE A 192 -16.99 2.25 -4.89
N PRO A 193 -16.68 1.78 -3.66
CA PRO A 193 -16.78 2.61 -2.48
C PRO A 193 -15.84 3.80 -2.58
N ARG A 194 -16.02 4.76 -1.67
CA ARG A 194 -15.14 5.94 -1.61
C ARG A 194 -13.71 5.52 -1.25
N ILE A 195 -12.83 5.53 -2.25
CA ILE A 195 -11.39 5.35 -2.09
C ILE A 195 -10.68 6.69 -2.24
N ARG A 196 -9.64 6.95 -1.44
CA ARG A 196 -8.85 8.19 -1.59
C ARG A 196 -8.22 8.25 -2.99
N LYS A 197 -8.23 9.43 -3.62
CA LYS A 197 -7.57 9.59 -4.92
C LYS A 197 -6.05 9.49 -4.77
N CYS A 198 -5.39 8.75 -5.65
CA CYS A 198 -3.94 8.74 -5.79
C CYS A 198 -3.52 9.58 -7.01
N TYR A 199 -2.55 10.46 -6.82
CA TYR A 199 -2.01 11.34 -7.86
C TYR A 199 -0.66 10.85 -8.40
N GLY A 200 -0.19 9.68 -7.94
CA GLY A 200 1.02 9.03 -8.43
C GLY A 200 2.23 9.17 -7.49
N TRP A 201 3.33 8.54 -7.90
CA TRP A 201 4.57 8.56 -7.13
C TRP A 201 5.52 9.65 -7.61
N THR A 202 6.37 10.12 -6.71
CA THR A 202 7.47 11.05 -7.00
C THR A 202 8.70 10.72 -6.16
N LYS A 203 9.81 11.41 -6.39
CA LYS A 203 11.03 11.28 -5.58
C LYS A 203 11.21 12.50 -4.68
N PHE A 204 11.75 12.26 -3.49
CA PHE A 204 12.17 13.30 -2.56
C PHE A 204 13.61 13.08 -2.14
N SER A 205 14.43 14.12 -2.24
CA SER A 205 15.76 14.11 -1.62
C SER A 205 15.60 14.23 -0.11
N GLY A 206 16.32 13.39 0.64
CA GLY A 206 16.38 13.53 2.08
C GLY A 206 17.05 14.82 2.55
N HIS A 207 17.81 15.49 1.68
CA HIS A 207 18.30 16.84 1.94
C HIS A 207 17.14 17.82 2.16
N VAL A 208 16.10 17.74 1.33
CA VAL A 208 14.90 18.57 1.49
C VAL A 208 14.19 18.23 2.80
N LEU A 209 13.96 16.95 3.08
CA LEU A 209 13.23 16.49 4.26
C LEU A 209 13.92 16.84 5.59
N LEU A 210 15.26 16.84 5.64
CA LEU A 210 16.02 17.25 6.82
C LEU A 210 16.23 18.77 6.91
N GLY A 211 16.14 19.48 5.78
CA GLY A 211 16.18 20.94 5.72
C GLY A 211 14.90 21.62 6.24
N LEU A 212 13.78 20.88 6.38
CA LEU A 212 12.51 21.42 6.85
C LEU A 212 12.60 22.03 8.27
N PRO A 213 11.67 22.92 8.65
CA PRO A 213 11.43 23.31 10.04
C PRO A 213 11.26 22.10 10.99
N LYS A 214 11.68 22.24 12.25
CA LYS A 214 11.81 21.13 13.21
C LYS A 214 10.50 20.36 13.44
N ASP A 215 9.38 21.05 13.45
CA ASP A 215 8.01 20.53 13.56
C ASP A 215 7.60 19.68 12.34
N LEU A 216 8.07 20.06 11.16
CA LEU A 216 7.84 19.35 9.90
C LEU A 216 8.82 18.19 9.64
N ARG A 217 9.97 18.17 10.31
CA ARG A 217 10.95 17.10 10.13
C ARG A 217 10.37 15.73 10.52
N PRO A 218 10.66 14.68 9.75
CA PRO A 218 10.34 13.32 10.15
C PRO A 218 11.19 12.94 11.38
N PRO A 219 10.60 12.52 12.49
CA PRO A 219 11.34 12.14 13.68
C PRO A 219 12.10 10.85 13.42
N VAL A 220 13.13 10.63 14.25
CA VAL A 220 13.79 9.34 14.33
C VAL A 220 12.82 8.37 14.99
N LEU A 221 12.49 7.27 14.30
CA LEU A 221 11.61 6.25 14.85
C LEU A 221 12.45 5.11 15.41
N GLN A 222 12.23 4.79 16.69
CA GLN A 222 12.81 3.60 17.33
C GLN A 222 11.74 2.51 17.46
N VAL A 223 11.92 1.41 16.74
CA VAL A 223 11.05 0.22 16.83
C VAL A 223 11.87 -0.96 17.33
N GLY A 224 11.74 -1.25 18.62
CA GLY A 224 12.57 -2.26 19.29
C GLY A 224 14.06 -1.89 19.18
N LYS A 225 14.83 -2.72 18.47
CA LYS A 225 16.27 -2.53 18.26
C LYS A 225 16.61 -1.72 17.00
N PHE A 226 15.61 -1.30 16.23
CA PHE A 226 15.80 -0.61 14.96
C PHE A 226 15.58 0.88 15.13
N CYS A 227 16.51 1.67 14.61
CA CYS A 227 16.43 3.12 14.53
C CYS A 227 16.27 3.49 13.05
N ARG A 228 15.27 4.31 12.72
CA ARG A 228 15.01 4.76 11.35
C ARG A 228 15.11 6.29 11.28
N SER A 229 16.04 6.79 10.46
CA SER A 229 16.20 8.23 10.19
C SER A 229 16.36 8.54 8.71
N ILE A 230 15.91 9.72 8.28
CA ILE A 230 16.21 10.20 6.93
C ILE A 230 17.70 10.52 6.80
N SER A 231 18.30 10.29 5.62
CA SER A 231 19.64 10.74 5.25
C SER A 231 19.58 11.81 4.18
N THR A 232 20.45 12.82 4.28
CA THR A 232 20.61 13.85 3.25
C THR A 232 21.12 13.32 1.92
N GLN A 233 21.79 12.15 1.89
CA GLN A 233 22.49 11.61 0.72
C GLN A 233 21.61 10.71 -0.15
N LYS A 234 20.31 10.60 0.16
CA LYS A 234 19.44 9.56 -0.40
C LYS A 234 18.16 10.13 -0.97
N GLU A 235 17.61 9.40 -1.93
CA GLU A 235 16.30 9.65 -2.49
C GLU A 235 15.25 8.67 -1.92
N TYR A 236 14.08 9.22 -1.65
CA TYR A 236 12.93 8.52 -1.13
C TYR A 236 11.81 8.49 -2.16
N THR A 237 11.09 7.37 -2.23
CA THR A 237 9.82 7.33 -2.93
C THR A 237 8.78 8.03 -2.07
N ALA A 238 8.03 8.95 -2.67
CA ALA A 238 6.85 9.53 -2.07
C ALA A 238 5.64 9.25 -2.96
N ILE A 239 4.46 9.21 -2.36
CA ILE A 239 3.20 9.07 -3.09
C ILE A 239 2.30 10.23 -2.67
N VAL A 240 1.69 10.87 -3.66
CA VAL A 240 0.75 11.95 -3.42
C VAL A 240 -0.66 11.39 -3.49
N TYR A 241 -1.43 11.64 -2.44
CA TYR A 241 -2.83 11.30 -2.35
C TYR A 241 -3.66 12.55 -2.12
N GLU A 242 -4.95 12.42 -2.34
CA GLU A 242 -5.95 13.30 -1.76
C GLU A 242 -5.77 13.38 -0.25
N TYR A 243 -5.88 14.60 0.29
CA TYR A 243 -5.96 14.79 1.72
C TYR A 243 -7.41 14.54 2.19
N VAL A 244 -7.62 13.44 2.90
CA VAL A 244 -8.90 13.15 3.57
C VAL A 244 -8.86 13.80 4.95
N GLU A 245 -9.79 14.72 5.19
CA GLU A 245 -9.94 15.40 6.49
C GLU A 245 -10.32 14.39 7.59
N GLU A 246 -9.90 14.70 8.81
CA GLU A 246 -10.29 13.91 9.98
C GLU A 246 -11.82 13.93 10.14
N GLY A 247 -12.37 12.78 10.51
CA GLY A 247 -13.80 12.62 10.71
C GLY A 247 -14.14 11.23 11.20
N GLU A 248 -15.35 11.09 11.71
CA GLU A 248 -15.83 9.84 12.31
C GLU A 248 -15.87 8.71 11.27
N ASN A 249 -15.34 7.56 11.66
CA ASN A 249 -15.42 6.34 10.85
C ASN A 249 -16.74 5.63 11.15
N ARG A 250 -17.74 5.89 10.31
CA ARG A 250 -19.02 5.20 10.34
C ARG A 250 -18.83 3.69 10.07
N PRO A 251 -19.26 2.79 10.99
CA PRO A 251 -19.06 1.35 10.85
C PRO A 251 -19.58 0.75 9.55
N ASP A 252 -20.78 1.14 9.13
CA ASP A 252 -21.43 0.64 7.92
C ASP A 252 -20.66 0.98 6.64
N VAL A 253 -20.13 2.21 6.56
CA VAL A 253 -19.31 2.67 5.42
C VAL A 253 -17.99 1.91 5.33
N VAL A 254 -17.35 1.66 6.48
CA VAL A 254 -16.08 0.92 6.56
C VAL A 254 -16.26 -0.53 6.17
N GLU A 255 -17.33 -1.18 6.63
CA GLU A 255 -17.67 -2.57 6.27
C GLU A 255 -18.03 -2.70 4.79
N GLU A 256 -18.75 -1.73 4.20
CA GLU A 256 -19.04 -1.70 2.77
C GLU A 256 -17.74 -1.60 1.94
N ALA A 257 -16.82 -0.70 2.34
CA ALA A 257 -15.52 -0.58 1.70
C ALA A 257 -14.69 -1.87 1.83
N ASP A 258 -14.71 -2.52 2.99
CA ASP A 258 -14.04 -3.79 3.20
C ASP A 258 -14.62 -4.92 2.36
N LYS A 259 -15.94 -5.03 2.27
CA LYS A 259 -16.61 -6.01 1.41
C LYS A 259 -16.12 -5.89 -0.02
N PHE A 260 -15.99 -4.66 -0.53
CA PHE A 260 -15.41 -4.42 -1.85
C PHE A 260 -13.95 -4.89 -1.94
N PHE A 261 -13.09 -4.55 -0.97
CA PHE A 261 -11.69 -4.98 -0.97
C PHE A 261 -11.56 -6.51 -0.95
N TRP A 262 -12.34 -7.19 -0.12
CA TRP A 262 -12.41 -8.65 -0.10
C TRP A 262 -12.82 -9.22 -1.46
N LEU A 263 -13.92 -8.74 -2.02
CA LEU A 263 -14.42 -9.20 -3.32
C LEU A 263 -13.46 -8.88 -4.47
N ALA A 264 -12.70 -7.79 -4.39
CA ALA A 264 -11.64 -7.43 -5.34
C ALA A 264 -10.33 -8.23 -5.13
N GLY A 265 -10.29 -9.17 -4.19
CA GLY A 265 -9.16 -10.07 -3.98
C GLY A 265 -8.10 -9.57 -2.99
N PHE A 266 -8.37 -8.51 -2.24
CA PHE A 266 -7.47 -8.07 -1.17
C PHE A 266 -7.70 -8.88 0.12
N SER A 267 -6.61 -9.20 0.81
CA SER A 267 -6.62 -9.71 2.18
C SER A 267 -6.10 -8.66 3.15
N HIS A 268 -6.29 -8.89 4.45
CA HIS A 268 -5.89 -7.96 5.49
C HIS A 268 -4.44 -8.12 5.96
N SER A 269 -3.85 -7.02 6.40
CA SER A 269 -2.64 -7.02 7.23
C SER A 269 -2.91 -7.66 8.61
N SER A 270 -1.87 -7.86 9.41
CA SER A 270 -2.01 -8.44 10.75
C SER A 270 -2.48 -7.45 11.81
N SER A 271 -2.60 -6.16 11.45
CA SER A 271 -2.73 -5.08 12.43
C SER A 271 -3.56 -3.92 11.88
N PRO A 272 -4.84 -4.15 11.52
CA PRO A 272 -5.74 -3.06 11.18
C PRO A 272 -5.83 -2.08 12.36
N ALA A 273 -6.02 -0.80 12.07
CA ALA A 273 -6.17 0.21 13.11
C ALA A 273 -7.12 1.32 12.64
N ALA A 274 -7.93 1.85 13.56
CA ALA A 274 -8.87 2.94 13.32
C ALA A 274 -8.17 4.18 12.73
N ARG A 275 -6.92 4.46 13.16
CA ARG A 275 -6.12 5.58 12.65
C ARG A 275 -5.79 5.50 11.15
N ASN A 276 -5.92 4.31 10.55
CA ASN A 276 -5.70 4.10 9.11
C ASN A 276 -6.97 4.38 8.30
N TRP A 277 -8.07 4.78 8.96
CA TRP A 277 -9.32 5.19 8.36
C TRP A 277 -9.65 6.63 8.75
N LYS A 278 -10.14 7.43 7.81
CA LYS A 278 -10.60 8.80 8.05
C LYS A 278 -11.91 9.03 7.33
N SER A 279 -12.96 9.44 8.04
CA SER A 279 -14.28 9.67 7.44
C SER A 279 -14.78 8.46 6.62
N GLY A 280 -14.48 7.23 7.07
CA GLY A 280 -14.83 5.99 6.37
C GLY A 280 -13.92 5.61 5.20
N VAL A 281 -12.84 6.35 4.93
CA VAL A 281 -11.90 6.09 3.83
C VAL A 281 -10.59 5.51 4.35
N LEU A 282 -10.13 4.39 3.78
CA LEU A 282 -8.82 3.82 4.09
C LEU A 282 -7.68 4.72 3.56
N VAL A 283 -6.85 5.23 4.47
CA VAL A 283 -5.72 6.12 4.19
C VAL A 283 -4.34 5.48 4.35
N ASP A 284 -4.24 4.23 4.80
CA ASP A 284 -3.00 3.45 4.73
C ASP A 284 -3.25 2.21 3.87
N LEU A 285 -2.76 2.20 2.63
CA LEU A 285 -3.02 1.06 1.75
C LEU A 285 -2.09 -0.12 2.07
N SER A 286 -1.13 0.02 2.99
CA SER A 286 -0.40 -1.15 3.50
C SER A 286 -1.27 -2.12 4.31
N ASP A 287 -2.44 -1.67 4.78
CA ASP A 287 -3.39 -2.49 5.55
C ASP A 287 -4.11 -3.55 4.72
N ILE A 288 -4.12 -3.38 3.41
CA ILE A 288 -4.63 -4.37 2.46
C ILE A 288 -3.48 -5.00 1.68
N ILE A 289 -3.69 -6.24 1.24
CA ILE A 289 -2.68 -7.04 0.53
C ILE A 289 -3.36 -7.68 -0.66
N GLN A 290 -3.02 -7.25 -1.86
CA GLN A 290 -3.54 -7.85 -3.10
C GLN A 290 -3.20 -9.34 -3.22
N ALA A 291 -4.04 -10.12 -3.92
CA ALA A 291 -3.96 -11.58 -3.99
C ALA A 291 -2.58 -12.14 -4.43
N GLY A 292 -1.88 -11.46 -5.34
CA GLY A 292 -0.52 -11.80 -5.77
C GLY A 292 0.60 -11.23 -4.87
N GLY A 293 0.26 -10.46 -3.84
CA GLY A 293 1.17 -9.70 -3.01
C GLY A 293 1.87 -10.54 -1.93
N TYR A 294 3.06 -10.10 -1.53
CA TYR A 294 3.78 -10.71 -0.42
C TYR A 294 3.04 -10.48 0.90
N GLY A 295 2.87 -11.55 1.68
CA GLY A 295 2.17 -11.54 2.96
C GLY A 295 0.66 -11.78 2.86
N TRP A 296 0.11 -12.04 1.66
CA TRP A 296 -1.28 -12.47 1.52
C TRP A 296 -1.50 -13.78 2.27
N TYR A 297 -2.59 -13.89 3.02
CA TYR A 297 -2.83 -15.03 3.89
C TYR A 297 -4.31 -15.43 3.93
N ALA A 298 -4.59 -16.70 3.61
CA ALA A 298 -5.96 -17.22 3.51
C ALA A 298 -6.76 -17.04 4.81
N LYS A 299 -6.14 -17.18 5.99
CA LYS A 299 -6.86 -17.01 7.27
C LYS A 299 -7.26 -15.55 7.56
N ARG A 300 -6.73 -14.59 6.80
CA ARG A 300 -7.07 -13.15 6.89
C ARG A 300 -7.85 -12.68 5.65
N TYR A 301 -8.25 -13.61 4.79
CA TYR A 301 -9.03 -13.33 3.60
C TYR A 301 -10.51 -13.65 3.87
N GLY A 302 -11.35 -12.65 3.68
CA GLY A 302 -12.76 -12.66 4.09
C GLY A 302 -13.20 -11.27 4.55
N PRO A 303 -14.51 -11.04 4.62
CA PRO A 303 -15.04 -9.76 5.11
C PRO A 303 -14.78 -9.65 6.62
N TRP A 304 -14.39 -8.46 7.06
CA TRP A 304 -14.22 -8.09 8.45
C TRP A 304 -15.27 -7.06 8.85
N ASP A 305 -15.76 -7.21 10.08
CA ASP A 305 -16.62 -6.21 10.71
C ASP A 305 -15.81 -4.98 11.14
N ALA A 306 -16.51 -3.87 11.40
CA ALA A 306 -15.91 -2.62 11.82
C ALA A 306 -15.14 -2.75 13.14
N ASN A 307 -15.55 -3.64 14.05
CA ASN A 307 -14.84 -3.87 15.32
C ASN A 307 -13.44 -4.44 15.10
N LYS A 308 -13.24 -5.24 14.05
CA LYS A 308 -11.90 -5.72 13.65
C LYS A 308 -11.10 -4.65 12.92
N LEU A 309 -11.74 -3.85 12.08
CA LEU A 309 -11.09 -2.84 11.23
C LEU A 309 -10.69 -1.58 12.00
N LEU A 310 -11.54 -1.14 12.94
CA LEU A 310 -11.42 0.10 13.70
C LEU A 310 -10.86 -0.14 15.12
N ARG A 311 -9.90 -1.06 15.24
CA ARG A 311 -9.20 -1.28 16.51
C ARG A 311 -8.40 -0.03 16.90
N PRO A 312 -8.42 0.38 18.19
CA PRO A 312 -7.68 1.55 18.66
C PRO A 312 -6.16 1.44 18.48
#